data_AF-A0A7J9ADA5-F1
#
_entry.id   AF-A0A7J9ADA5-F1
#
_cell.length_a   1.000
_cell.length_b   1.000
_cell.length_c   1.000
_cell.angle_alpha   90.00
_cell.angle_beta   90.00
_cell.angle_gamma   90.00
#
_symmetry.space_group_name_H-M   'P 1'
#
loop_
_entity.id
_entity.type
_entity.pdbx_description
1 polymer ?
#
loop_
_entity_poly.entity_id
_entity_poly.type
_entity_poly.pdbx_seq_one_letter_code
_entity_poly.pdbx_strand_id
1 'polypeptide(L)' 'MGEKLGKIAHALEQFIEDKTPHLYREMISMEEEEFDDDFFCSVFDYLASRESNVNAFLAKSTKYRKIWLQKFSQG' A
#
# COMPACT_ATOMS: atom_id res chain seq x y z
N MET A 1 25.67 -18.94 18.02
CA MET A 1 24.45 -18.23 18.50
C MET A 1 24.26 -16.87 17.84
N GLY A 2 25.33 -16.07 17.65
CA GLY A 2 25.24 -14.74 17.02
C GLY A 2 24.68 -14.70 15.60
N GLU A 3 24.98 -15.68 14.75
CA GLU A 3 24.46 -15.69 13.36
C GLU A 3 22.93 -15.85 13.28
N LYS A 4 22.34 -16.71 14.11
CA LYS A 4 20.88 -16.88 14.20
C LYS A 4 20.20 -15.61 14.72
N LEU A 5 20.80 -14.97 15.72
CA LEU A 5 20.32 -13.68 16.26
C LEU A 5 20.38 -12.58 15.20
N GLY A 6 21.45 -12.51 14.40
CA GLY A 6 21.55 -11.57 13.28
C GLY A 6 20.47 -11.77 12.22
N LYS A 7 20.16 -13.03 11.86
CA LYS A 7 19.06 -13.36 10.94
C LYS A 7 17.68 -12.95 11.49
N ILE A 8 17.46 -13.11 12.79
CA ILE A 8 16.21 -12.67 13.45
C ILE A 8 16.11 -11.15 13.46
N ALA A 9 17.18 -10.44 13.83
CA ALA A 9 17.21 -8.97 13.83
C ALA A 9 16.92 -8.41 12.43
N HIS A 10 17.55 -8.96 11.39
CA HIS A 10 17.32 -8.55 10.01
C HIS A 10 15.88 -8.83 9.54
N ALA A 11 15.32 -9.99 9.91
CA ALA A 11 13.92 -10.29 9.59
C ALA A 11 12.94 -9.34 10.29
N LEU A 12 13.25 -8.92 11.52
CA LEU A 12 12.46 -7.93 12.26
C LEU A 12 12.57 -6.54 11.62
N GLU A 13 13.77 -6.11 11.21
CA GLU A 13 13.99 -4.86 10.48
C GLU A 13 13.17 -4.81 9.18
N GLN A 14 13.18 -5.90 8.40
CA GLN A 14 12.39 -6.05 7.17
C GLN A 14 10.88 -6.14 7.43
N PHE A 15 10.48 -6.66 8.59
CA PHE A 15 9.08 -6.74 9.01
C PHE A 15 8.50 -5.37 9.39
N ILE A 16 9.31 -4.52 10.03
CA ILE A 16 8.91 -3.15 10.42
C ILE A 16 9.21 -2.10 9.35
N GLU A 17 9.82 -2.49 8.22
CA GLU A 17 10.14 -1.59 7.13
C GLU A 17 8.86 -1.02 6.51
N ASP A 18 8.71 0.31 6.54
CA ASP A 18 7.60 1.00 5.91
C ASP A 18 7.76 0.95 4.38
N LYS A 19 6.97 0.08 3.73
CA LYS A 19 6.94 -0.06 2.27
C LYS A 19 6.03 0.95 1.59
N THR A 20 5.35 1.83 2.34
CA THR A 20 4.42 2.83 1.80
C THR A 20 5.04 3.75 0.73
N PRO A 21 6.28 4.26 0.89
CA PRO A 21 6.89 5.13 -0.13
C PRO A 21 7.13 4.42 -1.46
N HIS A 22 7.43 3.12 -1.44
CA HIS A 22 7.63 2.33 -2.65
C HIS A 22 6.31 2.09 -3.36
N LEU A 23 5.28 1.64 -2.64
CA LEU A 23 3.94 1.44 -3.17
C LEU A 23 3.39 2.73 -3.80
N TYR A 24 3.63 3.90 -3.17
CA TYR A 24 3.17 5.17 -3.72
C TYR A 24 3.83 5.49 -5.07
N ARG A 25 5.12 5.19 -5.25
CA ARG A 25 5.77 5.39 -6.55
C ARG A 25 5.23 4.46 -7.63
N GLU A 26 4.99 3.20 -7.29
CA GLU A 26 4.39 2.25 -8.25
C GLU A 26 2.99 2.73 -8.68
N MET A 27 2.20 3.23 -7.73
CA MET A 27 0.89 3.81 -8.03
C MET A 27 0.99 4.98 -9.01
N ILE A 28 1.95 5.89 -8.82
CA ILE A 28 2.17 7.02 -9.74
C ILE A 28 2.61 6.52 -11.13
N SER A 29 3.49 5.51 -11.21
CA SER A 29 3.90 4.91 -12.48
C SER A 29 2.70 4.29 -13.22
N MET A 30 1.82 3.59 -12.49
CA MET A 30 0.60 3.04 -13.06
C MET A 30 -0.38 4.14 -13.50
N GLU A 31 -0.40 5.30 -12.82
CA GLU A 31 -1.23 6.44 -13.25
C GLU A 31 -0.69 7.04 -14.56
N GLU A 32 0.64 7.15 -14.68
CA GLU A 32 1.32 7.58 -15.91
C GLU A 32 1.14 6.58 -17.07
N GLU A 33 0.99 5.28 -16.77
CA GLU A 33 0.66 4.22 -17.74
C GLU A 33 -0.84 4.14 -18.09
N GLU A 34 -1.65 5.10 -17.64
CA GLU A 34 -3.09 5.22 -17.94
C GLU A 34 -3.94 4.03 -17.47
N PHE A 35 -3.53 3.35 -16.39
CA PHE A 35 -4.40 2.37 -15.73
C PHE A 35 -5.71 3.04 -15.26
N ASP A 36 -6.80 2.29 -15.28
CA ASP A 36 -8.12 2.83 -14.95
C ASP A 36 -8.34 3.00 -13.43
N ASP A 37 -9.29 3.87 -13.08
CA ASP A 37 -9.63 4.17 -11.68
C ASP A 37 -10.18 2.95 -10.90
N ASP A 38 -10.72 1.94 -11.60
CA ASP A 38 -11.30 0.72 -11.00
C ASP A 38 -10.19 -0.26 -10.60
N PHE A 39 -9.12 -0.34 -11.41
CA PHE A 39 -7.89 -1.03 -11.08
C PHE A 39 -7.27 -0.44 -9.82
N PHE A 40 -7.16 0.90 -9.73
CA PHE A 40 -6.66 1.54 -8.52
C PHE A 40 -7.52 1.21 -7.30
N CYS A 41 -8.85 1.24 -7.42
CA CYS A 41 -9.75 0.82 -6.33
C CYS A 41 -9.49 -0.62 -5.87
N SER A 42 -9.24 -1.55 -6.81
CA SER A 42 -8.91 -2.94 -6.48
C SER A 42 -7.56 -3.08 -5.77
N VAL A 43 -6.57 -2.25 -6.14
CA VAL A 43 -5.30 -2.14 -5.40
C VAL A 43 -5.54 -1.61 -3.99
N PHE A 44 -6.43 -0.62 -3.80
CA PHE A 44 -6.82 -0.15 -2.47
C PHE A 44 -7.47 -1.26 -1.63
N ASP A 45 -8.39 -2.05 -2.19
CA ASP A 45 -9.04 -3.16 -1.49
C ASP A 45 -8.03 -4.24 -1.07
N TYR A 46 -7.10 -4.59 -1.97
CA TYR A 46 -6.03 -5.54 -1.68
C TYR A 46 -5.13 -5.05 -0.54
N LEU A 47 -4.73 -3.78 -0.56
CA LEU A 47 -3.93 -3.19 0.51
C LEU A 47 -4.72 -3.10 1.83
N ALA A 48 -6.03 -2.78 1.76
CA ALA A 48 -6.98 -2.68 2.90
C ALA A 48 -7.09 -3.99 3.67
N SER A 49 -7.11 -5.10 2.96
CA SER A 49 -7.14 -6.43 3.56
C SER A 49 -5.88 -6.80 4.37
N ARG A 50 -4.79 -6.03 4.26
CA ARG A 50 -3.48 -6.34 4.87
C ARG A 50 -3.07 -5.40 6.02
N GLU A 51 -4.04 -4.74 6.67
CA GLU A 51 -4.02 -3.95 7.93
C GLU A 51 -2.92 -2.88 8.16
N SER A 52 -1.68 -3.01 7.66
CA SER A 52 -0.56 -2.11 8.01
C SER A 52 -0.29 -0.97 7.02
N ASN A 53 -0.81 -1.01 5.79
CA ASN A 53 -0.37 -0.09 4.71
C ASN A 53 -1.43 0.91 4.25
N VAL A 54 -2.68 0.80 4.72
CA VAL A 54 -3.80 1.56 4.15
C VAL A 54 -3.93 2.96 4.66
N ASN A 55 -3.72 3.18 5.95
CA ASN A 55 -3.77 4.53 6.50
C ASN A 55 -2.66 5.41 5.92
N ALA A 56 -1.46 4.86 5.72
CA ALA A 56 -0.31 5.57 5.17
C ALA A 56 -0.45 5.82 3.65
N PHE A 57 -1.09 4.89 2.93
CA PHE A 57 -1.30 5.00 1.49
C PHE A 57 -2.50 5.89 1.13
N LEU A 58 -3.63 5.78 1.83
CA LEU A 58 -4.80 6.68 1.68
C LEU A 58 -4.48 8.13 2.08
N ALA A 59 -3.50 8.36 2.96
CA ALA A 59 -3.04 9.70 3.29
C ALA A 59 -2.33 10.38 2.11
N LYS A 60 -1.75 9.61 1.18
CA LYS A 60 -0.96 10.14 0.06
C LYS A 60 -1.74 10.31 -1.24
N SER A 61 -2.82 9.55 -1.48
CA SER A 61 -3.58 9.56 -2.74
C SER A 61 -5.00 10.14 -2.62
N THR A 62 -5.11 11.45 -2.40
CA THR A 62 -6.40 12.14 -2.15
C THR A 62 -7.46 11.94 -3.24
N LYS A 63 -7.06 11.92 -4.53
CA LYS A 63 -7.95 11.69 -5.69
C LYS A 63 -8.60 10.30 -5.60
N TYR A 64 -7.77 9.28 -5.54
CA TYR A 64 -8.21 7.89 -5.54
C TYR A 64 -8.89 7.46 -4.25
N ARG A 65 -8.47 8.01 -3.10
CA ARG A 65 -9.20 7.87 -1.83
C ARG A 65 -10.66 8.31 -1.97
N LYS A 66 -10.92 9.43 -2.66
CA LYS A 66 -12.29 9.93 -2.84
C LYS A 66 -13.12 8.98 -3.68
N ILE A 67 -12.56 8.48 -4.79
CA ILE A 67 -13.22 7.54 -5.70
C ILE A 67 -13.52 6.22 -4.97
N TRP A 68 -12.52 5.69 -4.27
CA TRP A 68 -12.64 4.45 -3.51
C TRP A 68 -13.71 4.56 -2.41
N LEU A 69 -13.71 5.63 -1.60
CA LEU A 69 -14.74 5.85 -0.57
C LEU A 69 -16.16 5.95 -1.16
N GLN A 70 -16.31 6.60 -2.33
CA GLN A 70 -17.59 6.72 -3.01
C GLN A 70 -18.12 5.37 -3.53
N LYS A 71 -17.22 4.47 -3.97
CA LYS A 71 -17.58 3.12 -4.40
C LYS A 71 -17.81 2.18 -3.22
N PHE A 72 -16.99 2.27 -2.19
CA PHE A 72 -17.11 1.48 -0.97
C PHE A 72 -18.44 1.73 -0.26
N SER A 73 -18.96 2.96 -0.23
CA SER A 73 -20.25 3.27 0.39
C SER A 73 -21.49 2.83 -0.41
N GLN A 74 -21.31 2.22 -1.59
CA GLN A 74 -22.41 1.75 -2.46
C GLN A 74 -22.69 0.25 -2.33
N GLY A 75 -21.84 -0.50 -1.61
CA GLY A 75 -22.07 -1.91 -1.24
C GLY A 75 -22.59 -2.05 0.18
#